data_AF-A0A359LRB1-F1
#
_entry.id   AF-A0A359LRB1-F1
#
_cell.length_a   1.000
_cell.length_b   1.000
_cell.length_c   1.000
_cell.angle_alpha   90.00
_cell.angle_beta   90.00
_cell.angle_gamma   90.00
#
_symmetry.space_group_name_H-M   'P 1'
#
loop_
_entity.id
_entity.type
_entity.pdbx_description
1 polymer ?
#
loop_
_entity_poly.entity_id
_entity_poly.type
_entity_poly.pdbx_seq_one_letter_code
_entity_poly.pdbx_strand_id
1 'polypeptide(L)'
;MRVHAALPQPAPVMARTPAPGRAVPPPAPVEHSLEGLILRRTQLTTTGVTQYTTSQGNFYRFPAGTHHTNSTNRPRFPAPASALVVYSGAGNNGVEQVHTEAASAIGSLLGAMHTEGQRIDDESLKQAVVASGYRPSTVAEGRLYLNALRKTIRENPTIFPGMTFPASMEATAISELGTVGSATHDAFVDALGRESGWTPALARQLVSITSRFKAPRGGSPHQSGCAVDIDFPFATSAASVQNHGMDRNKNANAFRAAAGVWLNQFSRNFGFDTYDTSAEIWHQEWLDWPGTPADPSYQPPAPQLPPLPAQLPAVLPYRQSINLLRCIEIMGEQNGEYCRRQIARELERGGRPAMGREQFE
;
A
#
# COMPACT_ATOMS: atom_id res chain seq x y z
N MET A 1 75.58 -42.42 -24.61
CA MET A 1 76.11 -41.06 -24.41
C MET A 1 75.02 -40.05 -24.75
N ARG A 2 74.36 -39.49 -23.73
CA ARG A 2 73.35 -38.42 -23.89
C ARG A 2 74.01 -37.10 -23.52
N VAL A 3 74.03 -36.16 -24.46
CA VAL A 3 74.48 -34.79 -24.23
C VAL A 3 73.25 -33.96 -23.88
N HIS A 4 73.30 -33.27 -22.73
CA HIS A 4 72.28 -32.35 -22.26
C HIS A 4 72.27 -31.08 -23.13
N ALA A 5 71.10 -30.70 -23.65
CA ALA A 5 70.87 -29.39 -24.25
C ALA A 5 70.45 -28.40 -23.16
N ALA A 6 71.16 -27.28 -23.04
CA ALA A 6 70.87 -26.20 -22.12
C ALA A 6 69.70 -25.34 -22.62
N LEU A 7 68.80 -24.96 -21.72
CA LEU A 7 67.70 -24.04 -21.98
C LEU A 7 68.20 -22.58 -22.04
N PRO A 8 67.60 -21.72 -22.90
CA PRO A 8 68.00 -20.33 -23.04
C PRO A 8 67.54 -19.48 -21.84
N GLN A 9 68.40 -18.57 -21.39
CA GLN A 9 68.06 -17.59 -20.36
C GLN A 9 67.13 -16.49 -20.90
N PRO A 10 66.15 -16.01 -20.11
CA PRO A 10 65.30 -14.89 -20.50
C PRO A 10 66.07 -13.55 -20.41
N ALA A 11 65.79 -12.67 -21.37
CA ALA A 11 66.35 -11.33 -21.46
C ALA A 11 65.91 -10.44 -20.28
N PRO A 12 66.73 -9.46 -19.86
CA PRO A 12 66.40 -8.57 -18.76
C PRO A 12 65.26 -7.62 -19.14
N VAL A 13 64.20 -7.63 -18.32
CA VAL A 13 63.07 -6.70 -18.41
C VAL A 13 63.54 -5.32 -17.95
N MET A 14 63.60 -4.36 -18.88
CA MET A 14 63.86 -2.96 -18.56
C MET A 14 62.70 -2.40 -17.73
N ALA A 15 63.01 -1.98 -16.50
CA ALA A 15 62.08 -1.32 -15.60
C ALA A 15 61.64 0.03 -16.20
N ARG A 16 60.34 0.14 -16.52
CA ARG A 16 59.72 1.43 -16.85
C ARG A 16 59.52 2.23 -15.57
N THR A 17 60.03 3.45 -15.58
CA THR A 17 59.80 4.47 -14.55
C THR A 17 58.30 4.75 -14.40
N PRO A 18 57.73 4.74 -13.18
CA PRO A 18 56.31 5.02 -13.00
C PRO A 18 56.06 6.52 -13.25
N ALA A 19 55.02 6.80 -14.05
CA ALA A 19 54.53 8.15 -14.26
C ALA A 19 54.01 8.75 -12.94
N PRO A 20 54.17 10.07 -12.72
CA PRO A 20 53.69 10.73 -11.51
C PRO A 20 52.17 10.55 -11.36
N GLY A 21 51.78 10.09 -10.17
CA GLY A 21 50.42 9.66 -9.85
C GLY A 21 49.38 10.73 -10.13
N ARG A 22 48.46 10.42 -11.04
CA ARG A 22 47.12 11.02 -11.04
C ARG A 22 46.47 10.60 -9.73
N ALA A 23 46.18 11.56 -8.85
CA ALA A 23 45.38 11.31 -7.67
C ALA A 23 44.09 10.62 -8.10
N VAL A 24 43.92 9.36 -7.69
CA VAL A 24 42.64 8.66 -7.81
C VAL A 24 41.68 9.47 -6.96
N PRO A 25 40.61 10.06 -7.52
CA PRO A 25 39.61 10.72 -6.70
C PRO A 25 39.11 9.69 -5.68
N PRO A 26 38.96 10.07 -4.39
CA PRO A 26 38.41 9.15 -3.40
C PRO A 26 37.09 8.59 -3.95
N PRO A 27 36.81 7.29 -3.74
CA PRO A 27 35.52 6.73 -4.13
C PRO A 27 34.44 7.65 -3.54
N ALA A 28 33.51 8.06 -4.40
CA ALA A 28 32.37 8.85 -3.96
C ALA A 28 31.77 8.15 -2.73
N PRO A 29 31.43 8.88 -1.65
CA PRO A 29 30.77 8.28 -0.51
C PRO A 29 29.56 7.52 -1.04
N VAL A 30 29.51 6.22 -0.77
CA VAL A 30 28.34 5.39 -1.06
C VAL A 30 27.22 6.04 -0.25
N GLU A 31 26.39 6.84 -0.90
CA GLU A 31 25.14 7.29 -0.31
C GLU A 31 24.37 6.02 0.04
N HIS A 32 24.37 5.68 1.32
CA HIS A 32 23.44 4.73 1.87
C HIS A 32 22.05 5.38 1.75
N SER A 33 21.46 5.32 0.56
CA SER A 33 20.08 5.73 0.39
C SER A 33 19.23 4.94 1.39
N LEU A 34 18.25 5.61 1.99
CA LEU A 34 17.34 4.99 2.97
C LEU A 34 16.72 3.70 2.38
N GLU A 35 16.43 3.71 1.08
CA GLU A 35 16.00 2.55 0.30
C GLU A 35 17.00 1.38 0.34
N GLY A 36 18.29 1.63 0.09
CA GLY A 36 19.32 0.59 0.14
C GLY A 36 19.51 0.00 1.55
N LEU A 37 19.22 0.78 2.60
CA LEU A 37 19.30 0.33 3.98
C LEU A 37 18.06 -0.49 4.41
N ILE A 38 16.87 -0.10 3.93
CA ILE A 38 15.62 -0.85 4.13
C ILE A 38 15.71 -2.21 3.43
N LEU A 39 16.17 -2.26 2.16
CA LEU A 39 16.29 -3.51 1.40
C LEU A 39 17.24 -4.53 2.04
N ARG A 40 18.28 -4.09 2.76
CA ARG A 40 19.18 -4.99 3.51
C ARG A 40 18.54 -5.54 4.79
N ARG A 41 17.53 -4.84 5.34
CA ARG A 41 16.83 -5.24 6.57
C ARG A 41 15.59 -6.11 6.30
N THR A 42 15.24 -6.34 5.04
CA THR A 42 14.05 -7.11 4.61
C THR A 42 14.44 -8.41 3.91
N GLN A 43 15.51 -9.05 4.36
CA GLN A 43 16.02 -10.30 3.80
C GLN A 43 15.65 -11.49 4.67
N LEU A 44 15.12 -12.54 4.05
CA LEU A 44 14.87 -13.82 4.68
C LEU A 44 16.16 -14.62 4.80
N THR A 45 16.31 -15.30 5.92
CA THR A 45 17.32 -16.35 6.10
C THR A 45 16.75 -17.67 5.62
N THR A 46 17.40 -18.32 4.65
CA THR A 46 16.98 -19.61 4.09
C THR A 46 17.59 -20.83 4.80
N THR A 47 18.40 -20.62 5.84
CA THR A 47 18.97 -21.69 6.66
C THR A 47 17.87 -22.50 7.35
N GLY A 48 17.86 -23.82 7.15
CA GLY A 48 16.87 -24.72 7.76
C GLY A 48 15.48 -24.67 7.13
N VAL A 49 15.33 -23.99 5.98
CA VAL A 49 14.09 -23.87 5.22
C VAL A 49 14.02 -25.00 4.19
N THR A 50 12.83 -25.54 3.93
CA THR A 50 12.63 -26.55 2.87
C THR A 50 12.47 -25.85 1.53
N GLN A 51 13.26 -26.24 0.53
CA GLN A 51 13.08 -25.78 -0.84
C GLN A 51 12.36 -26.87 -1.66
N TYR A 52 11.36 -26.46 -2.43
CA TYR A 52 10.69 -27.27 -3.44
C TYR A 52 11.03 -26.72 -4.81
N THR A 53 11.69 -27.53 -5.63
CA THR A 53 11.82 -27.29 -7.06
C THR A 53 10.63 -27.93 -7.77
N THR A 54 9.82 -27.11 -8.43
CA THR A 54 8.56 -27.51 -9.08
C THR A 54 8.63 -27.19 -10.57
N SER A 55 7.63 -27.63 -11.34
CA SER A 55 7.49 -27.21 -12.75
C SER A 55 7.21 -25.71 -12.92
N GLN A 56 6.80 -25.02 -11.85
CA GLN A 56 6.50 -23.57 -11.86
C GLN A 56 7.66 -22.74 -11.28
N GLY A 57 8.79 -23.37 -10.95
CA GLY A 57 9.95 -22.72 -10.35
C GLY A 57 10.21 -23.16 -8.90
N ASN A 58 11.04 -22.39 -8.20
CA ASN A 58 11.51 -22.69 -6.86
C ASN A 58 10.63 -22.01 -5.79
N PHE A 59 10.33 -22.76 -4.74
CA PHE A 59 9.53 -22.29 -3.61
C PHE A 59 10.17 -22.68 -2.29
N TYR A 60 10.16 -21.77 -1.32
CA TYR A 60 10.64 -22.00 0.03
C TYR A 60 9.46 -22.14 0.98
N ARG A 61 9.52 -23.20 1.80
CA ARG A 61 8.59 -23.47 2.89
C ARG A 61 9.32 -23.37 4.23
N PHE A 62 8.91 -22.38 5.00
CA PHE A 62 9.45 -22.07 6.31
C PHE A 62 8.72 -22.86 7.41
N PRO A 63 9.35 -23.00 8.59
CA PRO A 63 8.65 -23.43 9.81
C PRO A 63 7.45 -22.54 10.13
N ALA A 64 6.55 -23.03 10.98
CA ALA A 64 5.47 -22.18 11.49
C ALA A 64 6.07 -21.00 12.28
N GLY A 65 5.78 -19.78 11.84
CA GLY A 65 6.14 -18.55 12.56
C GLY A 65 5.13 -18.21 13.67
N THR A 66 5.39 -17.08 14.34
CA THR A 66 4.48 -16.50 15.33
C THR A 66 3.45 -15.63 14.65
N HIS A 67 2.19 -15.77 15.05
CA HIS A 67 1.10 -14.91 14.61
C HIS A 67 1.03 -13.63 15.43
N HIS A 68 0.53 -12.56 14.83
CA HIS A 68 0.23 -11.31 15.51
C HIS A 68 -1.06 -10.69 14.99
N THR A 69 -1.56 -9.70 15.72
CA THR A 69 -2.75 -8.94 15.37
C THR A 69 -2.45 -7.44 15.43
N ASN A 70 -3.19 -6.66 14.64
CA ASN A 70 -3.19 -5.21 14.72
C ASN A 70 -4.62 -4.69 14.83
N SER A 71 -4.85 -3.85 15.83
CA SER A 71 -6.12 -3.13 16.05
C SER A 71 -5.97 -1.62 15.96
N THR A 72 -4.76 -1.11 15.71
CA THR A 72 -4.41 0.31 15.72
C THR A 72 -4.30 0.86 14.29
N ASN A 73 -4.68 2.14 14.12
CA ASN A 73 -4.58 2.88 12.85
C ASN A 73 -5.11 2.11 11.63
N ARG A 74 -6.19 1.35 11.81
CA ARG A 74 -6.83 0.63 10.69
C ARG A 74 -7.59 1.64 9.81
N PRO A 75 -7.38 1.67 8.47
CA PRO A 75 -7.98 2.68 7.59
C PRO A 75 -9.45 2.31 7.28
N ARG A 76 -10.33 2.56 8.25
CA ARG A 76 -11.75 2.21 8.20
C ARG A 76 -12.62 3.43 7.88
N PHE A 77 -12.49 3.94 6.67
CA PHE A 77 -13.26 5.07 6.16
C PHE A 77 -13.50 4.89 4.66
N PRO A 78 -14.56 5.48 4.09
CA PRO A 78 -14.77 5.48 2.65
C PRO A 78 -13.90 6.54 1.97
N ALA A 79 -13.13 6.15 0.96
CA ALA A 79 -12.44 7.10 0.09
C ALA A 79 -13.38 7.61 -1.02
N PRO A 80 -13.33 8.92 -1.36
CA PRO A 80 -14.03 9.44 -2.51
C PRO A 80 -13.37 8.96 -3.81
N ALA A 81 -14.16 8.82 -4.88
CA ALA A 81 -13.66 8.36 -6.18
C ALA A 81 -12.50 9.22 -6.72
N SER A 82 -12.48 10.52 -6.40
CA SER A 82 -11.42 11.44 -6.80
C SER A 82 -10.07 11.19 -6.12
N ALA A 83 -10.03 10.42 -5.03
CA ALA A 83 -8.79 10.07 -4.33
C ALA A 83 -8.20 8.72 -4.80
N LEU A 84 -8.93 8.00 -5.66
CA LEU A 84 -8.58 6.67 -6.13
C LEU A 84 -7.89 6.71 -7.49
N VAL A 85 -6.89 5.86 -7.67
CA VAL A 85 -6.17 5.66 -8.93
C VAL A 85 -6.06 4.17 -9.23
N VAL A 86 -6.01 3.80 -10.51
CA VAL A 86 -5.64 2.43 -10.89
C VAL A 86 -4.19 2.21 -10.48
N TYR A 87 -3.94 1.18 -9.69
CA TYR A 87 -2.62 0.84 -9.22
C TYR A 87 -1.75 0.34 -10.38
N SER A 88 -0.60 0.98 -10.57
CA SER A 88 0.33 0.67 -11.67
C SER A 88 1.74 0.32 -11.18
N GLY A 89 1.94 0.14 -9.87
CA GLY A 89 3.23 -0.18 -9.27
C GLY A 89 3.65 -1.64 -9.43
N ALA A 90 4.67 -2.07 -8.68
CA ALA A 90 5.12 -3.47 -8.66
C ALA A 90 3.96 -4.40 -8.25
N GLY A 91 3.83 -5.55 -8.93
CA GLY A 91 2.74 -6.50 -8.67
C GLY A 91 1.34 -5.93 -8.96
N ASN A 92 1.19 -5.08 -9.98
CA ASN A 92 -0.13 -4.67 -10.46
C ASN A 92 -0.76 -5.78 -11.31
N ASN A 93 -2.10 -5.87 -11.28
CA ASN A 93 -2.90 -6.71 -12.19
C ASN A 93 -3.63 -5.88 -13.27
N GLY A 94 -3.38 -4.57 -13.32
CA GLY A 94 -3.95 -3.63 -14.28
C GLY A 94 -5.38 -3.14 -13.99
N VAL A 95 -6.05 -3.63 -12.94
CA VAL A 95 -7.47 -3.30 -12.68
C VAL A 95 -7.75 -2.80 -11.27
N GLU A 96 -6.93 -3.15 -10.27
CA GLU A 96 -7.19 -2.71 -8.89
C GLU A 96 -7.02 -1.19 -8.73
N GLN A 97 -7.96 -0.57 -8.02
CA GLN A 97 -7.86 0.82 -7.61
C GLN A 97 -7.33 0.92 -6.18
N VAL A 98 -6.56 1.95 -5.87
CA VAL A 98 -6.03 2.23 -4.52
C VAL A 98 -6.09 3.72 -4.24
N HIS A 99 -5.95 4.10 -2.98
CA HIS A 99 -5.79 5.51 -2.62
C HIS A 99 -4.47 6.04 -3.17
N THR A 100 -4.49 7.27 -3.71
CA THR A 100 -3.31 7.89 -4.34
C THR A 100 -2.10 7.91 -3.41
N GLU A 101 -2.30 8.33 -2.15
CA GLU A 101 -1.24 8.34 -1.13
C GLU A 101 -0.69 6.93 -0.80
N ALA A 102 -1.53 5.90 -0.84
CA ALA A 102 -1.10 4.53 -0.55
C ALA A 102 -0.31 3.90 -1.71
N ALA A 103 -0.51 4.36 -2.95
CA ALA A 103 0.03 3.73 -4.15
C ALA A 103 1.56 3.59 -4.12
N SER A 104 2.28 4.62 -3.67
CA SER A 104 3.74 4.57 -3.56
C SER A 104 4.19 3.56 -2.51
N ALA A 105 3.52 3.52 -1.35
CA ALA A 105 3.86 2.60 -0.26
C ALA A 105 3.63 1.14 -0.67
N ILE A 106 2.52 0.85 -1.38
CA ILE A 106 2.24 -0.47 -1.96
C ILE A 106 3.33 -0.85 -2.98
N GLY A 107 3.74 0.10 -3.82
CA GLY A 107 4.83 -0.08 -4.78
C GLY A 107 6.15 -0.44 -4.11
N SER A 108 6.52 0.24 -3.03
CA SER A 108 7.71 -0.08 -2.24
C SER A 108 7.64 -1.45 -1.57
N LEU A 109 6.49 -1.79 -0.99
CA LEU A 109 6.24 -3.10 -0.37
C LEU A 109 6.43 -4.24 -1.37
N LEU A 110 5.71 -4.22 -2.51
CA LEU A 110 5.80 -5.29 -3.50
C LEU A 110 7.13 -5.28 -4.26
N GLY A 111 7.72 -4.11 -4.50
CA GLY A 111 9.07 -4.01 -5.09
C GLY A 111 10.14 -4.67 -4.21
N ALA A 112 10.04 -4.51 -2.89
CA ALA A 112 10.94 -5.17 -1.94
C ALA A 112 10.69 -6.68 -1.88
N MET A 113 9.43 -7.13 -1.91
CA MET A 113 9.10 -8.56 -2.04
C MET A 113 9.71 -9.16 -3.30
N HIS A 114 9.53 -8.52 -4.44
CA HIS A 114 10.04 -9.01 -5.73
C HIS A 114 11.57 -9.04 -5.74
N THR A 115 12.22 -8.00 -5.21
CA THR A 115 13.69 -7.94 -5.06
C THR A 115 14.19 -9.11 -4.21
N GLU A 116 13.53 -9.39 -3.10
CA GLU A 116 13.88 -10.51 -2.24
C GLU A 116 13.63 -11.86 -2.93
N GLY A 117 12.51 -11.99 -3.63
CA GLY A 117 12.17 -13.17 -4.42
C GLY A 117 13.21 -13.47 -5.51
N GLN A 118 13.75 -12.45 -6.17
CA GLN A 118 14.87 -12.62 -7.10
C GLN A 118 16.16 -13.05 -6.37
N ARG A 119 16.44 -12.49 -5.19
CA ARG A 119 17.66 -12.80 -4.43
C ARG A 119 17.71 -14.24 -3.96
N ILE A 120 16.59 -14.78 -3.45
CA ILE A 120 16.50 -16.16 -2.95
C ILE A 120 15.96 -17.14 -3.98
N ASP A 121 15.62 -16.68 -5.19
CA ASP A 121 14.99 -17.48 -6.23
C ASP A 121 13.68 -18.15 -5.76
N ASP A 122 12.74 -17.35 -5.24
CA ASP A 122 11.42 -17.82 -4.76
C ASP A 122 10.25 -17.23 -5.56
N GLU A 123 9.42 -18.10 -6.12
CA GLU A 123 8.28 -17.73 -6.97
C GLU A 123 7.10 -17.14 -6.22
N SER A 124 6.90 -17.47 -4.93
CA SER A 124 5.83 -16.84 -4.14
C SER A 124 6.08 -15.34 -3.98
N LEU A 125 7.34 -14.95 -3.78
CA LEU A 125 7.74 -13.55 -3.67
C LEU A 125 7.75 -12.85 -5.03
N LYS A 126 8.33 -13.46 -6.07
CA LYS A 126 8.41 -12.85 -7.42
C LYS A 126 7.05 -12.59 -8.05
N GLN A 127 6.06 -13.45 -7.76
CA GLN A 127 4.74 -13.41 -8.38
C GLN A 127 3.67 -12.77 -7.47
N ALA A 128 4.07 -12.19 -6.33
CA ALA A 128 3.14 -11.48 -5.46
C ALA A 128 2.48 -10.32 -6.22
N VAL A 129 1.15 -10.24 -6.17
CA VAL A 129 0.33 -9.29 -6.92
C VAL A 129 -0.77 -8.72 -6.03
N VAL A 130 -1.11 -7.44 -6.22
CA VAL A 130 -2.33 -6.84 -5.67
C VAL A 130 -3.52 -7.46 -6.39
N ALA A 131 -4.28 -8.31 -5.68
CA ALA A 131 -5.41 -9.05 -6.23
C ALA A 131 -6.76 -8.43 -5.88
N SER A 132 -6.81 -7.59 -4.84
CA SER A 132 -8.01 -6.83 -4.47
C SER A 132 -7.59 -5.54 -3.77
N GLY A 133 -7.95 -4.40 -4.36
CA GLY A 133 -7.72 -3.06 -3.82
C GLY A 133 -9.00 -2.45 -3.26
N TYR A 134 -9.37 -1.26 -3.73
CA TYR A 134 -10.57 -0.55 -3.33
C TYR A 134 -11.84 -1.36 -3.61
N ARG A 135 -12.72 -1.44 -2.61
CA ARG A 135 -14.05 -2.06 -2.74
C ARG A 135 -15.14 -1.09 -2.28
N PRO A 136 -16.06 -0.66 -3.17
CA PRO A 136 -17.13 0.26 -2.78
C PRO A 136 -18.14 -0.40 -1.83
N SER A 137 -18.75 0.39 -0.94
CA SER A 137 -19.79 -0.04 0.01
C SER A 137 -21.13 -0.32 -0.68
N THR A 138 -21.21 -1.39 -1.47
CA THR A 138 -22.41 -1.74 -2.24
C THR A 138 -23.36 -2.67 -1.48
N VAL A 139 -24.61 -2.77 -1.94
CA VAL A 139 -25.56 -3.79 -1.46
C VAL A 139 -25.01 -5.21 -1.64
N ALA A 140 -24.20 -5.46 -2.67
CA ALA A 140 -23.56 -6.76 -2.89
C ALA A 140 -22.61 -7.12 -1.73
N GLU A 141 -21.86 -6.15 -1.19
CA GLU A 141 -21.02 -6.36 0.00
C GLU A 141 -21.86 -6.75 1.22
N GLY A 142 -23.03 -6.12 1.40
CA GLY A 142 -23.99 -6.49 2.45
C GLY A 142 -24.52 -7.92 2.29
N ARG A 143 -24.81 -8.36 1.06
CA ARG A 143 -25.20 -9.75 0.77
C ARG A 143 -24.07 -10.73 1.07
N LEU A 144 -22.82 -10.38 0.77
CA LEU A 144 -21.66 -11.20 1.12
C LEU A 144 -21.50 -11.31 2.65
N TYR A 145 -21.76 -10.25 3.40
CA TYR A 145 -21.77 -10.30 4.87
C TYR A 145 -22.88 -11.21 5.42
N LEU A 146 -24.12 -11.11 4.92
CA LEU A 146 -25.20 -12.04 5.28
C LEU A 146 -24.83 -13.51 4.96
N ASN A 147 -24.24 -13.76 3.79
CA ASN A 147 -23.78 -15.09 3.43
C ASN A 147 -22.69 -15.61 4.37
N ALA A 148 -21.78 -14.75 4.80
CA ALA A 148 -20.75 -15.07 5.78
C ALA A 148 -21.36 -15.41 7.15
N LEU A 149 -22.33 -14.62 7.64
CA LEU A 149 -23.06 -14.92 8.89
C LEU A 149 -23.75 -16.29 8.82
N ARG A 150 -24.48 -16.57 7.73
CA ARG A 150 -25.12 -17.88 7.51
C ARG A 150 -24.11 -19.02 7.44
N LYS A 151 -22.97 -18.80 6.77
CA LYS A 151 -21.88 -19.78 6.68
C LYS A 151 -21.31 -20.06 8.07
N THR A 152 -21.05 -19.04 8.88
CA THR A 152 -20.58 -19.18 10.27
C THR A 152 -21.51 -20.04 11.10
N ILE A 153 -22.83 -19.82 11.02
CA ILE A 153 -23.83 -20.64 11.72
C ILE A 153 -23.69 -22.12 11.31
N ARG A 154 -23.70 -22.40 10.00
CA ARG A 154 -23.61 -23.79 9.49
C ARG A 154 -22.30 -24.49 9.86
N GLU A 155 -21.18 -23.78 9.85
CA GLU A 155 -19.86 -24.35 10.11
C GLU A 155 -19.56 -24.54 11.61
N ASN A 156 -20.40 -24.00 12.50
CA ASN A 156 -20.22 -24.09 13.95
C ASN A 156 -21.46 -24.68 14.65
N PRO A 157 -21.87 -25.93 14.33
CA PRO A 157 -23.11 -26.53 14.85
C PRO A 157 -23.09 -26.74 16.37
N THR A 158 -21.92 -26.85 17.00
CA THR A 158 -21.80 -26.92 18.46
C THR A 158 -22.13 -25.58 19.14
N ILE A 159 -21.91 -24.46 18.45
CA ILE A 159 -22.20 -23.11 18.96
C ILE A 159 -23.63 -22.70 18.59
N PHE A 160 -24.08 -23.06 17.38
CA PHE A 160 -25.39 -22.68 16.83
C PHE A 160 -26.24 -23.91 16.47
N PRO A 161 -26.61 -24.77 17.45
CA PRO A 161 -27.25 -26.05 17.18
C PRO A 161 -28.63 -25.87 16.53
N GLY A 162 -28.78 -26.34 15.29
CA GLY A 162 -30.03 -26.27 14.53
C GLY A 162 -30.50 -24.85 14.18
N MET A 163 -29.67 -23.84 14.43
CA MET A 163 -30.05 -22.44 14.20
C MET A 163 -29.96 -22.06 12.73
N THR A 164 -30.76 -21.07 12.34
CA THR A 164 -30.65 -20.38 11.06
C THR A 164 -30.63 -18.86 11.31
N PHE A 165 -30.10 -18.11 10.35
CA PHE A 165 -30.13 -16.65 10.44
C PHE A 165 -31.59 -16.16 10.32
N PRO A 166 -32.10 -15.30 11.23
CA PRO A 166 -33.49 -14.85 11.19
C PRO A 166 -33.83 -14.08 9.91
N ALA A 167 -34.91 -14.48 9.24
CA ALA A 167 -35.37 -13.83 8.00
C ALA A 167 -35.72 -12.34 8.21
N SER A 168 -36.27 -12.00 9.38
CA SER A 168 -36.55 -10.64 9.85
C SER A 168 -35.31 -9.74 9.86
N MET A 169 -34.12 -10.30 10.03
CA MET A 169 -32.85 -9.57 10.17
C MET A 169 -32.05 -9.47 8.88
N GLU A 170 -32.48 -10.11 7.79
CA GLU A 170 -31.69 -10.16 6.54
C GLU A 170 -31.50 -8.79 5.91
N ALA A 171 -32.56 -7.97 5.87
CA ALA A 171 -32.49 -6.61 5.32
C ALA A 171 -31.51 -5.75 6.12
N THR A 172 -31.53 -5.86 7.45
CA THR A 172 -30.60 -5.14 8.33
C THR A 172 -29.17 -5.62 8.15
N ALA A 173 -28.94 -6.94 8.02
CA ALA A 173 -27.61 -7.50 7.76
C ALA A 173 -27.01 -7.05 6.42
N ILE A 174 -27.85 -6.72 5.43
CA ILE A 174 -27.44 -6.21 4.11
C ILE A 174 -27.24 -4.68 4.11
N SER A 175 -27.83 -3.97 5.08
CA SER A 175 -27.72 -2.52 5.19
C SER A 175 -26.29 -2.07 5.52
N GLU A 176 -26.05 -0.77 5.43
CA GLU A 176 -24.79 -0.17 5.82
C GLU A 176 -24.68 -0.11 7.34
N LEU A 177 -23.97 -1.08 7.91
CA LEU A 177 -23.82 -1.23 9.37
C LEU A 177 -22.58 -0.52 9.92
N GLY A 178 -21.69 -0.01 9.05
CA GLY A 178 -20.44 0.60 9.48
C GLY A 178 -19.44 -0.44 9.98
N THR A 179 -18.53 -0.03 10.86
CA THR A 179 -17.52 -0.92 11.45
C THR A 179 -18.08 -1.73 12.62
N VAL A 180 -17.47 -2.90 12.89
CA VAL A 180 -17.78 -3.66 14.11
C VAL A 180 -17.47 -2.80 15.34
N GLY A 181 -18.44 -2.71 16.26
CA GLY A 181 -18.37 -1.84 17.45
C GLY A 181 -18.84 -0.40 17.20
N SER A 182 -19.34 -0.07 16.01
CA SER A 182 -20.06 1.19 15.78
C SER A 182 -21.49 1.10 16.31
N ALA A 183 -22.09 2.26 16.64
CA ALA A 183 -23.45 2.30 17.20
C ALA A 183 -24.50 1.58 16.32
N THR A 184 -24.43 1.75 15.00
CA THR A 184 -25.33 1.07 14.06
C THR A 184 -25.11 -0.44 14.04
N HIS A 185 -23.84 -0.87 14.06
CA HIS A 185 -23.51 -2.30 14.11
C HIS A 185 -23.96 -2.93 15.43
N ASP A 186 -23.69 -2.28 16.57
CA ASP A 186 -24.08 -2.77 17.90
C ASP A 186 -25.60 -2.85 18.04
N ALA A 187 -26.36 -1.88 17.51
CA ALA A 187 -27.81 -1.94 17.47
C ALA A 187 -28.33 -3.14 16.66
N PHE A 188 -27.66 -3.50 15.56
CA PHE A 188 -27.96 -4.71 14.79
C PHE A 188 -27.68 -5.99 15.61
N VAL A 189 -26.54 -6.07 16.30
CA VAL A 189 -26.19 -7.23 17.15
C VAL A 189 -27.19 -7.40 18.28
N ASP A 190 -27.59 -6.30 18.92
CA ASP A 190 -28.59 -6.30 19.99
C ASP A 190 -29.97 -6.71 19.48
N ALA A 191 -30.38 -6.25 18.29
CA ALA A 191 -31.63 -6.67 17.67
C ALA A 191 -31.61 -8.18 17.34
N LEU A 192 -30.52 -8.69 16.76
CA LEU A 192 -30.35 -10.12 16.52
C LEU A 192 -30.42 -10.94 17.81
N GLY A 193 -29.85 -10.43 18.91
CA GLY A 193 -29.90 -11.08 20.22
C GLY A 193 -31.29 -11.15 20.86
N ARG A 194 -32.30 -10.44 20.31
CA ARG A 194 -33.70 -10.47 20.74
C ARG A 194 -34.60 -11.33 19.84
N GLU A 195 -34.09 -11.85 18.73
CA GLU A 195 -34.84 -12.73 17.84
C GLU A 195 -35.18 -14.07 18.52
N SER A 196 -36.27 -14.70 18.09
CA SER A 196 -36.71 -15.98 18.67
C SER A 196 -35.61 -17.06 18.53
N GLY A 197 -35.27 -17.71 19.64
CA GLY A 197 -34.20 -18.71 19.70
C GLY A 197 -32.77 -18.13 19.75
N TRP A 198 -32.60 -16.82 19.66
CA TRP A 198 -31.31 -16.14 19.84
C TRP A 198 -31.12 -15.63 21.26
N THR A 199 -29.86 -15.40 21.62
CA THR A 199 -29.49 -14.69 22.85
C THR A 199 -28.46 -13.61 22.52
N PRO A 200 -28.29 -12.56 23.35
CA PRO A 200 -27.24 -11.57 23.16
C PRO A 200 -25.83 -12.18 23.08
N ALA A 201 -25.58 -13.26 23.84
CA ALA A 201 -24.30 -13.97 23.80
C ALA A 201 -24.06 -14.66 22.45
N LEU A 202 -25.08 -15.35 21.90
CA LEU A 202 -24.98 -16.00 20.59
C LEU A 202 -24.82 -14.99 19.45
N ALA A 203 -25.54 -13.87 19.49
CA ALA A 203 -25.41 -12.81 18.50
C ALA A 203 -23.99 -12.21 18.49
N ARG A 204 -23.44 -11.89 19.66
CA ARG A 204 -22.04 -11.43 19.79
C ARG A 204 -21.03 -12.48 19.35
N GLN A 205 -21.25 -13.76 19.67
CA GLN A 205 -20.38 -14.85 19.24
C GLN A 205 -20.37 -15.01 17.72
N LEU A 206 -21.54 -14.92 17.07
CA LEU A 206 -21.67 -14.97 15.62
C LEU A 206 -20.86 -13.86 14.94
N VAL A 207 -21.03 -12.63 15.42
CA VAL A 207 -20.29 -11.47 14.90
C VAL A 207 -18.80 -11.61 15.16
N SER A 208 -18.40 -12.00 16.37
CA SER A 208 -17.00 -12.19 16.73
C SER A 208 -16.30 -13.14 15.76
N ILE A 209 -16.89 -14.32 15.51
CA ILE A 209 -16.34 -15.29 14.56
C ILE A 209 -16.34 -14.73 13.12
N THR A 210 -17.45 -14.15 12.68
CA THR A 210 -17.61 -13.66 11.29
C THR A 210 -16.69 -12.49 10.97
N SER A 211 -16.48 -11.58 11.93
CA SER A 211 -15.65 -10.38 11.77
C SER A 211 -14.17 -10.69 11.54
N ARG A 212 -13.73 -11.92 11.82
CA ARG A 212 -12.37 -12.38 11.53
C ARG A 212 -12.09 -12.63 10.05
N PHE A 213 -13.08 -12.55 9.17
CA PHE A 213 -12.89 -12.79 7.72
C PHE A 213 -13.90 -12.09 6.81
N LYS A 214 -14.98 -11.51 7.34
CA LYS A 214 -15.86 -10.64 6.55
C LYS A 214 -16.34 -9.46 7.37
N ALA A 215 -15.97 -8.26 6.93
CA ALA A 215 -16.47 -7.04 7.51
C ALA A 215 -17.95 -6.78 7.11
N PRO A 216 -18.76 -6.18 7.99
CA PRO A 216 -20.04 -5.58 7.60
C PRO A 216 -19.88 -4.54 6.49
N ARG A 217 -20.97 -4.32 5.74
CA ARG A 217 -21.04 -3.23 4.75
C ARG A 217 -20.84 -1.87 5.44
N GLY A 218 -20.03 -1.00 4.83
CA GLY A 218 -19.56 0.25 5.43
C GLY A 218 -18.41 0.10 6.45
N GLY A 219 -17.90 -1.12 6.68
CA GLY A 219 -16.87 -1.38 7.70
C GLY A 219 -15.58 -2.02 7.19
N SER A 220 -15.44 -2.21 5.88
CA SER A 220 -14.25 -2.87 5.30
C SER A 220 -13.11 -1.86 5.13
N PRO A 221 -11.87 -2.18 5.56
CA PRO A 221 -10.69 -1.36 5.27
C PRO A 221 -10.48 -1.09 3.76
N HIS A 222 -10.93 -2.00 2.88
CA HIS A 222 -10.82 -1.79 1.42
C HIS A 222 -11.64 -0.60 0.92
N GLN A 223 -12.61 -0.11 1.69
CA GLN A 223 -13.35 1.10 1.31
C GLN A 223 -12.49 2.35 1.38
N SER A 224 -11.34 2.33 2.07
CA SER A 224 -10.40 3.45 2.11
C SER A 224 -9.49 3.52 0.90
N GLY A 225 -9.35 2.43 0.14
CA GLY A 225 -8.29 2.28 -0.86
C GLY A 225 -6.87 2.19 -0.25
N CYS A 226 -6.72 2.24 1.08
CA CYS A 226 -5.45 2.09 1.81
C CYS A 226 -5.22 0.64 2.30
N ALA A 227 -6.07 -0.30 1.91
CA ALA A 227 -5.89 -1.72 2.19
C ALA A 227 -5.88 -2.52 0.88
N VAL A 228 -5.03 -3.55 0.83
CA VAL A 228 -4.89 -4.45 -0.32
C VAL A 228 -4.84 -5.90 0.13
N ASP A 229 -5.38 -6.78 -0.70
CA ASP A 229 -5.17 -8.22 -0.61
C ASP A 229 -4.09 -8.61 -1.63
N ILE A 230 -3.02 -9.25 -1.14
CA ILE A 230 -1.89 -9.69 -1.98
C ILE A 230 -2.02 -11.19 -2.26
N ASP A 231 -2.20 -11.57 -3.53
CA ASP A 231 -2.17 -12.97 -3.94
C ASP A 231 -0.77 -13.41 -4.36
N PHE A 232 -0.45 -14.67 -4.12
CA PHE A 232 0.82 -15.28 -4.51
C PHE A 232 0.67 -16.82 -4.59
N PRO A 233 1.45 -17.48 -5.47
CA PRO A 233 1.56 -18.93 -5.49
C PRO A 233 2.34 -19.45 -4.28
N PHE A 234 2.04 -20.66 -3.82
CA PHE A 234 2.87 -21.36 -2.85
C PHE A 234 2.87 -22.86 -3.07
N ALA A 235 3.98 -23.50 -2.71
CA ALA A 235 4.12 -24.95 -2.78
C ALA A 235 3.92 -25.61 -1.40
N THR A 236 3.18 -26.72 -1.38
CA THR A 236 3.09 -27.63 -0.21
C THR A 236 3.93 -28.89 -0.40
N SER A 237 4.38 -29.16 -1.63
CA SER A 237 5.33 -30.20 -2.00
C SER A 237 5.91 -29.88 -3.39
N ALA A 238 6.91 -30.65 -3.85
CA ALA A 238 7.47 -30.52 -5.20
C ALA A 238 6.45 -30.71 -6.34
N ALA A 239 5.33 -31.41 -6.07
CA ALA A 239 4.29 -31.70 -7.05
C ALA A 239 3.01 -30.85 -6.88
N SER A 240 2.96 -29.98 -5.87
CA SER A 240 1.73 -29.28 -5.49
C SER A 240 1.99 -27.79 -5.28
N VAL A 241 1.69 -27.01 -6.31
CA VAL A 241 1.66 -25.54 -6.29
C VAL A 241 0.23 -25.06 -6.47
N GLN A 242 -0.17 -24.07 -5.68
CA GLN A 242 -1.48 -23.44 -5.76
C GLN A 242 -1.39 -21.95 -5.49
N ASN A 243 -2.29 -21.16 -6.07
CA ASN A 243 -2.47 -19.77 -5.67
C ASN A 243 -3.24 -19.67 -4.36
N HIS A 244 -2.88 -18.67 -3.56
CA HIS A 244 -3.58 -18.36 -2.33
C HIS A 244 -5.04 -17.97 -2.60
N GLY A 245 -5.31 -17.11 -3.57
CA GLY A 245 -6.65 -16.75 -4.02
C GLY A 245 -7.54 -16.17 -2.92
N MET A 246 -6.92 -15.53 -1.91
CA MET A 246 -7.60 -14.95 -0.74
C MET A 246 -8.47 -15.96 0.04
N ASP A 247 -8.09 -17.24 0.04
CA ASP A 247 -8.83 -18.32 0.72
C ASP A 247 -8.22 -18.64 2.09
N ARG A 248 -8.96 -18.34 3.15
CA ARG A 248 -8.58 -18.64 4.55
C ARG A 248 -8.19 -20.09 4.82
N ASN A 249 -8.75 -21.06 4.08
CA ASN A 249 -8.40 -22.47 4.28
C ASN A 249 -6.95 -22.75 3.85
N LYS A 250 -6.36 -21.85 3.07
CA LYS A 250 -4.97 -21.89 2.62
C LYS A 250 -4.05 -21.03 3.49
N ASN A 251 -4.57 -20.20 4.41
CA ASN A 251 -3.77 -19.26 5.21
C ASN A 251 -2.61 -19.95 5.93
N ALA A 252 -2.85 -21.10 6.57
CA ALA A 252 -1.82 -21.83 7.30
C ALA A 252 -0.63 -22.28 6.43
N ASN A 253 -0.87 -22.54 5.14
CA ASN A 253 0.19 -22.87 4.19
C ASN A 253 0.82 -21.62 3.57
N ALA A 254 0.01 -20.62 3.21
CA ALA A 254 0.50 -19.35 2.69
C ALA A 254 1.40 -18.62 3.71
N PHE A 255 1.05 -18.66 5.00
CA PHE A 255 1.84 -18.12 6.10
C PHE A 255 3.24 -18.75 6.21
N ARG A 256 3.41 -19.97 5.69
CA ARG A 256 4.70 -20.68 5.65
C ARG A 256 5.44 -20.53 4.32
N ALA A 257 4.82 -19.93 3.31
CA ALA A 257 5.50 -19.59 2.06
C ALA A 257 6.44 -18.39 2.28
N ALA A 258 7.45 -18.22 1.44
CA ALA A 258 8.37 -17.09 1.56
C ALA A 258 7.63 -15.75 1.57
N ALA A 259 6.65 -15.55 0.68
CA ALA A 259 5.84 -14.33 0.66
C ALA A 259 5.06 -14.11 1.97
N GLY A 260 4.42 -15.13 2.52
CA GLY A 260 3.70 -15.01 3.79
C GLY A 260 4.61 -14.70 4.98
N VAL A 261 5.78 -15.35 5.05
CA VAL A 261 6.77 -15.06 6.09
C VAL A 261 7.34 -13.66 5.94
N TRP A 262 7.62 -13.23 4.71
CA TRP A 262 8.12 -11.89 4.43
C TRP A 262 7.10 -10.82 4.85
N LEU A 263 5.83 -10.98 4.46
CA LEU A 263 4.75 -10.09 4.88
C LEU A 263 4.64 -10.05 6.40
N ASN A 264 4.74 -11.19 7.08
CA ASN A 264 4.70 -11.26 8.54
C ASN A 264 5.85 -10.49 9.22
N GLN A 265 7.08 -10.58 8.67
CA GLN A 265 8.28 -10.03 9.31
C GLN A 265 8.57 -8.58 8.93
N PHE A 266 8.22 -8.17 7.71
CA PHE A 266 8.80 -6.97 7.10
C PHE A 266 7.79 -5.96 6.56
N SER A 267 6.50 -6.30 6.43
CA SER A 267 5.46 -5.37 5.94
C SER A 267 5.42 -4.05 6.72
N ARG A 268 5.62 -4.11 8.04
CA ARG A 268 5.66 -2.93 8.92
C ARG A 268 6.78 -1.95 8.61
N ASN A 269 7.87 -2.40 7.97
CA ASN A 269 8.94 -1.48 7.53
C ASN A 269 8.49 -0.57 6.39
N PHE A 270 7.34 -0.86 5.77
CA PHE A 270 6.70 -0.09 4.70
C PHE A 270 5.39 0.55 5.17
N GLY A 271 5.14 0.56 6.48
CA GLY A 271 3.91 1.10 7.05
C GLY A 271 2.69 0.18 6.85
N PHE A 272 2.86 -1.11 6.55
CA PHE A 272 1.74 -2.05 6.41
C PHE A 272 1.66 -3.03 7.58
N ASP A 273 0.45 -3.46 7.93
CA ASP A 273 0.24 -4.65 8.76
C ASP A 273 -1.09 -5.32 8.43
N THR A 274 -1.23 -6.58 8.80
CA THR A 274 -2.53 -7.27 8.81
C THR A 274 -3.19 -7.11 10.17
N TYR A 275 -4.52 -7.15 10.21
CA TYR A 275 -5.23 -7.15 11.48
C TYR A 275 -5.07 -8.48 12.24
N ASP A 276 -4.82 -9.60 11.55
CA ASP A 276 -4.59 -10.92 12.17
C ASP A 276 -3.90 -11.87 11.17
N THR A 277 -2.61 -12.13 11.38
CA THR A 277 -1.83 -13.01 10.49
C THR A 277 -2.27 -14.47 10.57
N SER A 278 -2.99 -14.87 11.64
CA SER A 278 -3.57 -16.20 11.75
C SER A 278 -4.84 -16.37 10.91
N ALA A 279 -5.48 -15.26 10.54
CA ALA A 279 -6.67 -15.24 9.72
C ALA A 279 -6.35 -14.94 8.25
N GLU A 280 -5.65 -13.82 7.98
CA GLU A 280 -5.47 -13.27 6.63
C GLU A 280 -4.06 -12.68 6.46
N ILE A 281 -3.04 -13.52 6.19
CA ILE A 281 -1.68 -13.03 5.96
C ILE A 281 -1.55 -12.14 4.70
N TRP A 282 -2.45 -12.32 3.74
CA TRP A 282 -2.47 -11.55 2.49
C TRP A 282 -3.08 -10.16 2.63
N HIS A 283 -3.89 -9.92 3.66
CA HIS A 283 -4.61 -8.67 3.85
C HIS A 283 -3.69 -7.65 4.52
N GLN A 284 -3.29 -6.62 3.79
CA GLN A 284 -2.35 -5.59 4.25
C GLN A 284 -3.04 -4.23 4.30
N GLU A 285 -3.04 -3.62 5.48
CA GLU A 285 -3.57 -2.28 5.74
C GLU A 285 -2.40 -1.31 5.86
N TRP A 286 -2.37 -0.26 5.03
CA TRP A 286 -1.41 0.84 5.20
C TRP A 286 -1.79 1.61 6.46
N LEU A 287 -0.89 1.66 7.43
CA LEU A 287 -1.07 2.23 8.78
C LEU A 287 -0.58 3.67 8.89
N ASP A 288 0.26 4.12 7.95
CA ASP A 288 0.85 5.47 7.92
C ASP A 288 -0.05 6.49 7.22
N TRP A 289 -1.35 6.19 7.07
CA TRP A 289 -2.34 7.11 6.53
C TRP A 289 -2.69 8.32 7.42
N PRO A 290 -2.65 8.27 8.78
CA PRO A 290 -3.07 9.40 9.60
C PRO A 290 -2.20 10.63 9.35
N GLY A 291 -2.84 11.80 9.24
CA GLY A 291 -2.14 13.06 8.94
C GLY A 291 -1.63 13.21 7.50
N THR A 292 -1.90 12.24 6.62
CA THR A 292 -1.66 12.34 5.17
C THR A 292 -2.93 12.78 4.44
N PRO A 293 -2.89 13.13 3.15
CA PRO A 293 -4.11 13.39 2.37
C PRO A 293 -5.12 12.21 2.30
N ALA A 294 -4.74 11.00 2.72
CA ALA A 294 -5.67 9.89 2.88
C ALA A 294 -6.55 9.97 4.14
N ASP A 295 -6.13 10.75 5.14
CA ASP A 295 -6.89 10.96 6.36
C ASP A 295 -8.13 11.82 6.08
N PRO A 296 -9.35 11.36 6.38
CA PRO A 296 -10.57 12.15 6.20
C PRO A 296 -10.59 13.48 6.96
N SER A 297 -9.76 13.61 8.00
CA SER A 297 -9.59 14.84 8.78
C SER A 297 -8.46 15.74 8.28
N TYR A 298 -7.73 15.33 7.25
CA TYR A 298 -6.61 16.09 6.69
C TYR A 298 -7.07 17.46 6.21
N GLN A 299 -6.45 18.49 6.77
CA GLN A 299 -6.52 19.84 6.24
C GLN A 299 -5.17 20.14 5.60
N PRO A 300 -5.13 20.48 4.29
CA PRO A 300 -3.88 20.91 3.69
C PRO A 300 -3.34 22.10 4.48
N PRO A 301 -2.02 22.19 4.71
CA PRO A 301 -1.45 23.36 5.34
C PRO A 301 -1.90 24.59 4.57
N ALA A 302 -2.40 25.60 5.30
CA ALA A 302 -2.81 26.86 4.68
C ALA A 302 -1.67 27.33 3.78
N PRO A 303 -1.96 27.75 2.53
CA PRO A 303 -0.93 28.29 1.65
C PRO A 303 -0.16 29.34 2.44
N GLN A 304 1.13 29.08 2.69
CA GLN A 304 2.00 30.11 3.23
C GLN A 304 2.15 31.15 2.13
N LEU A 305 1.23 32.11 2.11
CA LEU A 305 1.40 33.30 1.30
C LEU A 305 2.72 33.92 1.75
N PRO A 306 3.66 34.20 0.82
CA PRO A 306 4.85 34.95 1.18
C PRO A 306 4.42 36.24 1.89
N PRO A 307 5.16 36.70 2.92
CA PRO A 307 4.80 37.90 3.65
C PRO A 307 4.54 39.03 2.66
N LEU A 308 3.41 39.72 2.84
CA LEU A 308 3.09 40.90 2.05
C LEU A 308 4.31 41.84 2.12
N PRO A 309 4.85 42.33 1.01
CA PRO A 309 5.89 43.34 1.07
C PRO A 309 5.36 44.52 1.91
N ALA A 310 6.17 44.99 2.86
CA ALA A 310 5.79 45.98 3.87
C ALA A 310 5.32 47.32 3.29
N GLN A 311 5.56 47.55 1.99
CA GLN A 311 5.03 48.67 1.24
C GLN A 311 4.49 48.14 -0.09
N LEU A 312 3.18 48.30 -0.28
CA LEU A 312 2.61 48.25 -1.63
C LEU A 312 3.28 49.38 -2.44
N PRO A 313 3.78 49.12 -3.65
CA PRO A 313 4.36 50.17 -4.47
C PRO A 313 3.35 51.31 -4.65
N ALA A 314 3.86 52.54 -4.58
CA ALA A 314 3.09 53.76 -4.78
C ALA A 314 2.23 53.65 -6.05
N VAL A 315 1.02 54.21 -5.98
CA VAL A 315 -0.01 54.30 -7.03
C VAL A 315 0.52 53.91 -8.41
N LEU A 316 0.11 52.73 -8.90
CA LEU A 316 0.49 52.22 -10.21
C LEU A 316 0.22 53.31 -11.29
N PRO A 317 1.23 53.74 -12.07
CA PRO A 317 1.02 54.57 -13.25
C PRO A 317 -0.15 54.05 -14.11
N TYR A 318 -0.94 54.95 -14.71
CA TYR A 318 -2.17 54.64 -15.44
C TYR A 318 -2.12 53.40 -16.37
N ARG A 319 -1.00 53.19 -17.08
CA ARG A 319 -0.79 52.01 -17.95
C ARG A 319 -0.73 50.69 -17.19
N GLN A 320 -0.21 50.70 -15.97
CA GLN A 320 -0.12 49.52 -15.10
C GLN A 320 -1.47 49.20 -14.46
N SER A 321 -2.29 50.22 -14.18
CA SER A 321 -3.68 50.04 -13.75
C SER A 321 -4.52 49.36 -14.83
N ILE A 322 -4.29 49.69 -16.11
CA ILE A 322 -4.96 49.01 -17.24
C ILE A 322 -4.53 47.53 -17.33
N ASN A 323 -3.24 47.23 -17.19
CA ASN A 323 -2.77 45.83 -17.21
C ASN A 323 -3.30 45.02 -16.01
N LEU A 324 -3.46 45.68 -14.85
CA LEU A 324 -4.04 45.04 -13.67
C LEU A 324 -5.51 44.72 -13.87
N LEU A 325 -6.29 45.69 -14.36
CA LEU A 325 -7.70 45.48 -14.67
C LEU A 325 -7.88 44.37 -15.71
N ARG A 326 -7.02 44.31 -16.73
CA ARG A 326 -7.08 43.26 -17.76
C ARG A 326 -6.68 41.88 -17.25
N CYS A 327 -5.71 41.79 -16.33
CA CYS A 327 -5.39 40.53 -15.66
C CYS A 327 -6.54 40.06 -14.76
N ILE A 328 -7.18 40.99 -14.04
CA ILE A 328 -8.35 40.70 -13.20
C ILE A 328 -9.54 40.26 -14.05
N GLU A 329 -9.75 40.90 -15.20
CA GLU A 329 -10.80 40.52 -16.17
C GLU A 329 -10.60 39.09 -16.70
N ILE A 330 -9.36 38.71 -17.01
CA ILE A 330 -9.03 37.37 -17.52
C ILE A 330 -9.08 36.30 -16.41
N MET A 331 -8.59 36.63 -15.20
CA MET A 331 -8.41 35.65 -14.12
C MET A 331 -9.56 35.63 -13.09
N GLY A 332 -10.47 36.62 -13.12
CA GLY A 332 -11.52 36.83 -12.11
C GLY A 332 -11.07 37.69 -10.92
N GLU A 333 -12.03 38.40 -10.30
CA GLU A 333 -11.80 39.36 -9.21
C GLU A 333 -11.09 38.76 -7.99
N GLN A 334 -11.38 37.49 -7.66
CA GLN A 334 -10.74 36.75 -6.59
C GLN A 334 -9.22 36.61 -6.78
N ASN A 335 -8.71 36.80 -7.99
CA ASN A 335 -7.28 36.72 -8.32
C ASN A 335 -6.59 38.09 -8.39
N GLY A 336 -7.26 39.18 -7.97
CA GLY A 336 -6.71 40.52 -8.08
C GLY A 336 -5.41 40.78 -7.32
N GLU A 337 -5.13 40.03 -6.26
CA GLU A 337 -3.85 40.10 -5.55
C GLU A 337 -2.71 39.41 -6.32
N TYR A 338 -2.98 38.27 -6.97
CA TYR A 338 -2.03 37.59 -7.84
C TYR A 338 -1.63 38.49 -9.02
N CYS A 339 -2.63 39.12 -9.66
CA CYS A 339 -2.40 40.04 -10.77
C CYS A 339 -1.54 41.25 -10.39
N ARG A 340 -1.75 41.84 -9.20
CA ARG A 340 -0.89 42.93 -8.68
C ARG A 340 0.57 42.52 -8.54
N ARG A 341 0.81 41.31 -8.01
CA ARG A 341 2.16 40.78 -7.81
C ARG A 341 2.88 40.51 -9.11
N GLN A 342 2.22 39.94 -10.12
CA GLN A 342 2.85 39.70 -11.42
C GLN A 342 3.26 40.99 -12.11
N ILE A 343 2.40 42.01 -12.07
CA ILE A 343 2.73 43.32 -12.64
C ILE A 343 3.91 43.96 -11.90
N ALA A 344 3.95 43.89 -10.57
CA ALA A 344 5.09 44.38 -9.79
C ALA A 344 6.41 43.69 -10.19
N ARG A 345 6.40 42.36 -10.36
CA ARG A 345 7.59 41.58 -10.76
C ARG A 345 8.09 41.93 -12.17
N GLU A 346 7.18 42.11 -13.13
CA GLU A 346 7.55 42.52 -14.50
C GLU A 346 8.19 43.91 -14.51
N LEU A 347 7.74 44.81 -13.62
CA LEU A 347 8.31 46.14 -13.48
C LEU A 347 9.71 46.12 -12.85
N GLU A 348 9.92 45.31 -11.82
CA GLU A 348 11.25 45.12 -11.20
C GLU A 348 12.28 44.57 -12.20
N ARG A 349 11.83 43.78 -13.17
CA ARG A 349 12.69 43.23 -14.25
C ARG A 349 13.01 44.23 -15.36
N GLY A 350 12.49 45.47 -15.30
CA GLY A 350 12.69 46.48 -16.33
C GLY A 350 12.06 46.14 -17.69
N GLY A 351 11.18 45.13 -17.73
CA GLY A 351 10.52 44.67 -18.94
C GLY A 351 9.30 45.53 -19.28
N ARG A 352 9.05 45.76 -20.58
CA ARG A 352 7.70 46.11 -21.02
C ARG A 352 6.83 44.87 -20.79
N PRO A 353 5.68 44.96 -20.10
CA PRO A 353 4.83 43.80 -19.85
C PRO A 353 4.36 43.24 -21.21
N ALA A 354 4.95 42.12 -21.60
CA ALA A 354 4.60 41.38 -22.79
C ALA A 354 3.40 40.49 -22.47
N MET A 355 2.24 41.08 -22.21
CA MET A 355 0.97 40.35 -22.24
C MET A 355 0.57 40.19 -23.71
N GLY A 356 1.35 39.37 -24.42
CA GLY A 356 1.03 38.93 -25.78
C GLY A 356 -0.18 38.01 -25.72
N ARG A 357 -1.13 38.24 -26.62
CA ARG A 357 -2.41 37.51 -26.74
C ARG A 357 -2.23 35.99 -26.94
N GLU A 358 -1.02 35.55 -27.28
CA GLU A 358 -0.68 34.18 -27.67
C GLU A 358 -0.33 33.24 -26.49
N GLN A 359 -0.30 33.72 -25.24
CA GLN A 359 0.01 32.86 -24.08
C GLN A 359 -1.22 32.33 -23.32
N PHE A 360 -2.44 32.66 -23.76
CA PHE A 360 -3.66 32.37 -23.01
C PHE A 360 -4.85 31.92 -23.89
N GLU A 361 -4.58 31.35 -25.06
CA GLU A 361 -5.56 30.50 -25.76
C GLU A 361 -5.40 29.03 -25.34
#